data_AF-A0A8J7DSB0-F1
#
_entry.id   AF-A0A8J7DSB0-F1
#
_cell.length_a   1.000
_cell.length_b   1.000
_cell.length_c   1.000
_cell.angle_alpha   90.00
_cell.angle_beta   90.00
_cell.angle_gamma   90.00
#
_symmetry.space_group_name_H-M   'P 1'
#
loop_
_entity.id
_entity.type
_entity.pdbx_description
1 polymer ?
#
loop_
_entity_poly.entity_id
_entity_poly.type
_entity_poly.pdbx_seq_one_letter_code
_entity_poly.pdbx_strand_id
1 'polypeptide(L)'
;MYDAWAAYDAVAWGTRLGETLRRPRAERTESNQAKAISYAAYRALLDLFPAVPQLFVDAMTQVGYDPADSSIDLATPSGVGNLATQVLLSFRHGDGSNQLSDLHPGAYSDYTGYRPVNTPDQIHDPNRWQPLRVADGHGGFVEQTFIAPHWGLVTPFALQSPHQFQPDDNHVQRHPAKGYERQAKAVLEYSANLSDRDKVIAEYWADGPSSELPPGHWCLFAQYVSARDRHTLDADIKLFFALTNAIFDASIVCWGVKRHFDYVRPVTAIHYLFRGQQVKAWAGPGLGTQTIRGEDWQPYQAATVVTPPFAEYISGHSTFSAAGAEILRRFTDGDHFGASYTQPAGSSRVEPGLVPAEDLTLRWDTFSEAADEAGISRRYGGIHFEDGDLDGRRRGRRLAVQAWNLAQDYIHGRL
;
A
#
# COMPACT_ATOMS: atom_id res chain seq x y z
N MET A 1 -15.13 -6.93 10.30
CA MET A 1 -15.78 -5.77 10.97
C MET A 1 -17.07 -5.36 10.26
N TYR A 2 -17.03 -4.95 8.99
CA TYR A 2 -18.23 -4.51 8.25
C TYR A 2 -19.39 -5.52 8.28
N ASP A 3 -19.15 -6.80 7.96
CA ASP A 3 -20.22 -7.82 7.97
C ASP A 3 -20.88 -7.99 9.35
N ALA A 4 -20.12 -7.83 10.44
CA ALA A 4 -20.65 -7.88 11.79
C ALA A 4 -21.45 -6.61 12.14
N TRP A 5 -21.03 -5.44 11.65
CA TRP A 5 -21.79 -4.19 11.75
C TRP A 5 -23.10 -4.22 10.96
N ALA A 6 -23.06 -4.75 9.73
CA ALA A 6 -24.21 -4.80 8.83
C ALA A 6 -25.37 -5.63 9.40
N ALA A 7 -25.07 -6.61 10.25
CA ALA A 7 -26.07 -7.35 11.02
C ALA A 7 -26.94 -6.43 11.91
N TYR A 8 -26.43 -5.28 12.35
CA TYR A 8 -27.15 -4.34 13.21
C TYR A 8 -27.65 -3.09 12.47
N ASP A 9 -27.36 -2.95 11.18
CA ASP A 9 -27.91 -1.89 10.33
C ASP A 9 -29.30 -2.28 9.79
N ALA A 10 -30.10 -1.28 9.40
CA ALA A 10 -31.45 -1.50 8.91
C ALA A 10 -31.51 -2.07 7.49
N VAL A 11 -30.55 -1.72 6.65
CA VAL A 11 -30.59 -1.98 5.20
C VAL A 11 -29.30 -2.58 4.67
N ALA A 12 -28.16 -2.41 5.35
CA ALA A 12 -26.88 -2.91 4.86
C ALA A 12 -26.88 -4.43 4.66
N TRP A 13 -26.05 -4.87 3.72
CA TRP A 13 -25.84 -6.28 3.38
C TRP A 13 -24.41 -6.66 3.73
N GLY A 14 -24.21 -7.80 4.41
CA GLY A 14 -22.89 -8.37 4.62
C GLY A 14 -22.31 -8.89 3.30
N THR A 15 -20.99 -8.83 3.17
CA THR A 15 -20.32 -9.20 1.92
C THR A 15 -20.42 -10.68 1.58
N ARG A 16 -20.57 -11.57 2.57
CA ARG A 16 -20.64 -13.03 2.35
C ARG A 16 -22.03 -13.61 2.54
N LEU A 17 -22.74 -13.18 3.57
CA LEU A 17 -24.04 -13.75 3.98
C LEU A 17 -25.23 -12.81 3.69
N GLY A 18 -25.02 -11.73 2.94
CA GLY A 18 -26.07 -10.76 2.60
C GLY A 18 -26.80 -10.27 3.84
N GLU A 19 -28.13 -10.36 3.84
CA GLU A 19 -28.97 -9.96 4.96
C GLU A 19 -29.22 -11.04 6.02
N THR A 20 -28.69 -12.25 5.87
CA THR A 20 -29.00 -13.39 6.75
C THR A 20 -28.60 -13.16 8.21
N LEU A 21 -27.59 -12.32 8.47
CA LEU A 21 -27.17 -11.98 9.84
C LEU A 21 -28.01 -10.86 10.49
N ARG A 22 -28.93 -10.23 9.75
CA ARG A 22 -29.64 -9.04 10.24
C ARG A 22 -30.43 -9.33 11.51
N ARG A 23 -30.15 -8.56 12.56
CA ARG A 23 -30.77 -8.68 13.88
C ARG A 23 -32.14 -7.99 13.93
N PRO A 24 -33.06 -8.44 14.80
CA PRO A 24 -34.30 -7.74 15.09
C PRO A 24 -34.05 -6.29 15.53
N ARG A 25 -34.95 -5.36 15.20
CA ARG A 25 -34.80 -3.94 15.53
C ARG A 25 -34.49 -3.67 17.00
N ALA A 26 -35.07 -4.45 17.91
CA ALA A 26 -34.84 -4.33 19.35
C ALA A 26 -33.41 -4.66 19.79
N GLU A 27 -32.67 -5.43 18.98
CA GLU A 27 -31.30 -5.85 19.26
C GLU A 27 -30.24 -4.96 18.58
N ARG A 28 -30.66 -3.99 17.75
CA ARG A 28 -29.79 -3.04 17.02
C ARG A 28 -29.34 -1.90 17.91
N THR A 29 -28.70 -2.25 19.02
CA THR A 29 -28.12 -1.30 19.98
C THR A 29 -26.64 -1.10 19.70
N GLU A 30 -26.11 0.09 20.04
CA GLU A 30 -24.68 0.40 19.91
C GLU A 30 -23.81 -0.62 20.68
N SER A 31 -24.26 -1.07 21.85
CA SER A 31 -23.52 -2.05 22.66
C SER A 31 -23.41 -3.42 21.96
N ASN A 32 -24.50 -3.92 21.36
CA ASN A 32 -24.46 -5.18 20.63
C ASN A 32 -23.61 -5.05 19.37
N GLN A 33 -23.79 -3.96 18.62
CA GLN A 33 -23.00 -3.67 17.42
C GLN A 33 -21.50 -3.60 17.73
N ALA A 34 -21.09 -2.83 18.75
CA ALA A 34 -19.71 -2.71 19.18
C ALA A 34 -19.14 -4.07 19.59
N LYS A 35 -19.87 -4.86 20.38
CA LYS A 35 -19.43 -6.20 20.79
C LYS A 35 -19.21 -7.11 19.57
N ALA A 36 -20.15 -7.17 18.63
CA ALA A 36 -20.00 -7.99 17.44
C ALA A 36 -18.81 -7.57 16.57
N ILE A 37 -18.59 -6.26 16.40
CA ILE A 37 -17.42 -5.72 15.69
C ILE A 37 -16.12 -6.12 16.39
N SER A 38 -16.05 -6.01 17.72
CA SER A 38 -14.86 -6.39 18.50
C SER A 38 -14.51 -7.86 18.34
N TYR A 39 -15.47 -8.77 18.44
CA TYR A 39 -15.23 -10.20 18.18
C TYR A 39 -14.80 -10.44 16.73
N ALA A 40 -15.43 -9.76 15.78
CA ALA A 40 -15.06 -9.89 14.37
C ALA A 40 -13.61 -9.43 14.11
N ALA A 41 -13.19 -8.30 14.68
CA ALA A 41 -11.83 -7.79 14.58
C ALA A 41 -10.83 -8.70 15.28
N TYR A 42 -11.12 -9.13 16.50
CA TYR A 42 -10.29 -10.03 17.30
C TYR A 42 -9.98 -11.33 16.56
N ARG A 43 -11.00 -11.98 15.98
CA ARG A 43 -10.83 -13.22 15.22
C ARG A 43 -9.97 -13.03 13.97
N ALA A 44 -10.14 -11.92 13.25
CA ALA A 44 -9.34 -11.62 12.06
C ALA A 44 -7.88 -11.32 12.43
N LEU A 45 -7.64 -10.60 13.52
CA LEU A 45 -6.30 -10.25 13.98
C LEU A 45 -5.52 -11.47 14.48
N LEU A 46 -6.18 -12.43 15.16
CA LEU A 46 -5.53 -13.69 15.52
C LEU A 46 -5.12 -14.53 14.31
N ASP A 47 -5.92 -14.51 13.25
CA ASP A 47 -5.63 -15.24 12.01
C ASP A 47 -4.45 -14.63 11.24
N LEU A 48 -4.40 -13.29 11.16
CA LEU A 48 -3.36 -12.57 10.42
C LEU A 48 -2.05 -12.42 11.21
N PHE A 49 -2.12 -12.32 12.54
CA PHE A 49 -0.97 -12.06 13.41
C PHE A 49 -0.86 -13.09 14.55
N PRO A 50 -0.73 -14.40 14.24
CA PRO A 50 -0.73 -15.46 15.24
C PRO A 50 0.49 -15.43 16.16
N ALA A 51 1.52 -14.63 15.85
CA ALA A 51 2.72 -14.46 16.67
C ALA A 51 2.54 -13.53 17.87
N VAL A 52 1.49 -12.69 17.89
CA VAL A 52 1.25 -11.70 18.95
C VAL A 52 -0.19 -11.77 19.52
N PRO A 53 -0.73 -12.96 19.82
CA PRO A 53 -2.13 -13.12 20.19
C PRO A 53 -2.50 -12.39 21.48
N GLN A 54 -1.54 -12.26 22.42
CA GLN A 54 -1.77 -11.62 23.71
C GLN A 54 -2.18 -10.15 23.57
N LEU A 55 -1.66 -9.44 22.56
CA LEU A 55 -2.04 -8.05 22.28
C LEU A 55 -3.55 -7.91 22.07
N PHE A 56 -4.15 -8.86 21.37
CA PHE A 56 -5.58 -8.83 21.06
C PHE A 56 -6.44 -9.41 22.20
N VAL A 57 -5.91 -10.38 22.95
CA VAL A 57 -6.54 -10.90 24.18
C VAL A 57 -6.67 -9.78 25.23
N ASP A 58 -5.61 -8.99 25.43
CA ASP A 58 -5.61 -7.87 26.36
C ASP A 58 -6.62 -6.80 25.93
N ALA A 59 -6.71 -6.49 24.63
CA ALA A 59 -7.68 -5.54 24.10
C ALA A 59 -9.13 -5.98 24.36
N MET A 60 -9.45 -7.27 24.17
CA MET A 60 -10.77 -7.83 24.47
C MET A 60 -11.09 -7.79 25.98
N THR A 61 -10.11 -8.12 26.80
CA THR A 61 -10.25 -8.12 28.27
C THR A 61 -10.45 -6.71 28.80
N GLN A 62 -9.75 -5.71 28.25
CA GLN A 62 -9.85 -4.30 28.63
C GLN A 62 -11.26 -3.73 28.44
N VAL A 63 -11.99 -4.21 27.42
CA VAL A 63 -13.39 -3.82 27.17
C VAL A 63 -14.41 -4.76 27.83
N GLY A 64 -13.94 -5.70 28.67
CA GLY A 64 -14.78 -6.62 29.45
C GLY A 64 -15.37 -7.77 28.64
N TYR A 65 -14.79 -8.12 27.49
CA TYR A 65 -15.24 -9.23 26.65
C TYR A 65 -14.39 -10.48 26.89
N ASP A 66 -15.03 -11.66 26.86
CA ASP A 66 -14.36 -12.95 27.02
C ASP A 66 -13.67 -13.37 25.71
N PRO A 67 -12.32 -13.37 25.63
CA PRO A 67 -11.59 -13.76 24.42
C PRO A 67 -11.76 -15.24 24.07
N ALA A 68 -12.19 -16.08 25.01
CA ALA A 68 -12.42 -17.51 24.81
C ALA A 68 -13.80 -17.80 24.17
N ASP A 69 -14.74 -16.84 24.18
CA ASP A 69 -16.06 -17.02 23.59
C ASP A 69 -15.97 -17.15 22.05
N SER A 70 -16.04 -18.39 21.60
CA SER A 70 -16.02 -18.82 20.20
C SER A 70 -17.38 -19.29 19.71
N SER A 71 -18.46 -19.01 20.44
CA SER A 71 -19.82 -19.32 20.02
C SER A 71 -20.12 -18.69 18.67
N ILE A 72 -20.94 -19.36 17.86
CA ILE A 72 -21.52 -18.84 16.61
C ILE A 72 -23.05 -18.70 16.73
N ASP A 73 -23.57 -18.71 17.96
CA ASP A 73 -24.99 -18.48 18.22
C ASP A 73 -25.38 -17.05 17.86
N LEU A 74 -26.16 -16.93 16.78
CA LEU A 74 -26.63 -15.65 16.26
C LEU A 74 -27.52 -14.88 17.24
N ALA A 75 -28.06 -15.51 18.28
CA ALA A 75 -28.77 -14.79 19.34
C ALA A 75 -27.85 -13.89 20.19
N THR A 76 -26.52 -14.06 20.10
CA THR A 76 -25.55 -13.26 20.84
C THR A 76 -24.69 -12.40 19.90
N PRO A 77 -24.26 -11.19 20.34
CA PRO A 77 -23.37 -10.37 19.52
C PRO A 77 -22.00 -10.97 19.25
N SER A 78 -21.43 -11.70 20.22
CA SER A 78 -20.18 -12.43 20.00
C SER A 78 -20.35 -13.50 18.92
N GLY A 79 -21.47 -14.22 18.92
CA GLY A 79 -21.80 -15.19 17.89
C GLY A 79 -21.93 -14.60 16.49
N VAL A 80 -22.57 -13.44 16.36
CA VAL A 80 -22.63 -12.68 15.09
C VAL A 80 -21.22 -12.32 14.62
N GLY A 81 -20.39 -11.75 15.50
CA GLY A 81 -19.02 -11.35 15.16
C GLY A 81 -18.13 -12.52 14.76
N ASN A 82 -18.18 -13.62 15.52
CA ASN A 82 -17.43 -14.84 15.26
C ASN A 82 -17.82 -15.49 13.93
N LEU A 83 -19.13 -15.67 13.66
CA LEU A 83 -19.58 -16.28 12.41
C LEU A 83 -19.25 -15.40 11.19
N ALA A 84 -19.48 -14.08 11.28
CA ALA A 84 -19.18 -13.15 10.20
C ALA A 84 -17.70 -13.23 9.79
N THR A 85 -16.79 -13.24 10.76
CA THR A 85 -15.35 -13.36 10.47
C THR A 85 -14.97 -14.76 10.02
N GLN A 86 -15.53 -15.83 10.59
CA GLN A 86 -15.24 -17.20 10.16
C GLN A 86 -15.54 -17.41 8.67
N VAL A 87 -16.70 -16.94 8.21
CA VAL A 87 -17.10 -17.08 6.80
C VAL A 87 -16.22 -16.21 5.89
N LEU A 88 -15.87 -14.99 6.33
CA LEU A 88 -14.97 -14.12 5.57
C LEU A 88 -13.56 -14.72 5.45
N LEU A 89 -12.98 -15.21 6.55
CA LEU A 89 -11.66 -15.84 6.55
C LEU A 89 -11.64 -17.09 5.68
N SER A 90 -12.66 -17.95 5.78
CA SER A 90 -12.78 -19.15 4.92
C SER A 90 -12.76 -18.79 3.44
N PHE A 91 -13.39 -17.68 3.06
CA PHE A 91 -13.36 -17.17 1.69
C PHE A 91 -11.99 -16.56 1.31
N ARG A 92 -11.35 -15.82 2.22
CA ARG A 92 -10.04 -15.17 1.98
C ARG A 92 -8.87 -16.15 1.99
N HIS A 93 -8.92 -17.23 2.76
CA HIS A 93 -7.89 -18.27 2.74
C HIS A 93 -7.76 -18.95 1.38
N GLY A 94 -8.84 -19.01 0.60
CA GLY A 94 -8.85 -19.53 -0.77
C GLY A 94 -8.78 -18.45 -1.86
N ASP A 95 -8.41 -17.21 -1.55
CA ASP A 95 -8.51 -16.10 -2.50
C ASP A 95 -7.34 -15.99 -3.49
N GLY A 96 -6.36 -16.88 -3.40
CA GLY A 96 -5.16 -16.86 -4.22
C GLY A 96 -3.98 -16.09 -3.62
N SER A 97 -4.10 -15.55 -2.40
CA SER A 97 -2.98 -14.89 -1.68
C SER A 97 -1.92 -15.85 -1.16
N ASN A 98 -2.24 -17.15 -1.04
CA ASN A 98 -1.40 -18.18 -0.43
C ASN A 98 -1.06 -17.91 1.05
N GLN A 99 -1.95 -17.26 1.81
CA GLN A 99 -1.75 -16.98 3.23
C GLN A 99 -1.45 -18.27 4.03
N LEU A 100 -2.20 -19.35 3.77
CA LEU A 100 -2.09 -20.62 4.50
C LEU A 100 -0.99 -21.55 3.99
N SER A 101 -0.18 -21.12 3.01
CA SER A 101 0.86 -21.96 2.38
C SER A 101 0.33 -23.22 1.69
N ASP A 102 -0.94 -23.23 1.28
CA ASP A 102 -1.63 -24.36 0.67
C ASP A 102 -1.43 -24.45 -0.86
N LEU A 103 -1.12 -23.32 -1.52
CA LEU A 103 -0.76 -23.27 -2.93
C LEU A 103 0.75 -23.50 -3.15
N HIS A 104 1.58 -23.03 -2.20
CA HIS A 104 3.03 -23.25 -2.19
C HIS A 104 3.60 -23.09 -0.76
N PRO A 105 4.62 -23.87 -0.34
CA PRO A 105 5.18 -23.78 1.01
C PRO A 105 5.72 -22.39 1.38
N GLY A 106 5.24 -21.86 2.50
CA GLY A 106 5.56 -20.52 3.03
C GLY A 106 4.40 -19.55 2.84
N ALA A 107 4.02 -18.85 3.91
CA ALA A 107 2.89 -17.93 3.89
C ALA A 107 3.15 -16.81 2.88
N TYR A 108 2.18 -16.54 2.01
CA TYR A 108 2.27 -15.58 0.91
C TYR A 108 3.43 -15.84 -0.06
N SER A 109 3.96 -17.07 -0.12
CA SER A 109 5.02 -17.43 -1.06
C SER A 109 4.48 -17.54 -2.49
N ASP A 110 5.38 -17.36 -3.46
CA ASP A 110 5.05 -17.45 -4.88
C ASP A 110 4.73 -18.88 -5.30
N TYR A 111 3.57 -19.08 -5.94
CA TYR A 111 3.18 -20.33 -6.59
C TYR A 111 3.17 -20.26 -8.12
N THR A 112 3.52 -19.10 -8.71
CA THR A 112 3.53 -18.87 -10.16
C THR A 112 4.86 -19.26 -10.83
N GLY A 113 5.91 -19.49 -10.04
CA GLY A 113 7.23 -19.86 -10.53
C GLY A 113 7.95 -18.70 -11.22
N TYR A 114 7.69 -17.47 -10.79
CA TYR A 114 8.31 -16.28 -11.38
C TYR A 114 9.83 -16.35 -11.29
N ARG A 115 10.50 -15.99 -12.40
CA ARG A 115 11.95 -15.85 -12.47
C ARG A 115 12.31 -14.58 -13.25
N PRO A 116 13.15 -13.69 -12.70
CA PRO A 116 13.62 -12.53 -13.44
C PRO A 116 14.51 -12.97 -14.61
N VAL A 117 14.48 -12.21 -15.70
CA VAL A 117 15.37 -12.42 -16.85
C VAL A 117 16.79 -11.96 -16.53
N ASN A 118 16.93 -10.90 -15.73
CA ASN A 118 18.20 -10.38 -15.27
C ASN A 118 18.64 -11.05 -13.97
N THR A 119 19.95 -11.06 -13.73
CA THR A 119 20.55 -11.48 -12.46
C THR A 119 21.11 -10.26 -11.72
N PRO A 120 21.46 -10.38 -10.43
CA PRO A 120 22.11 -9.27 -9.73
C PRO A 120 23.41 -8.78 -10.38
N ASP A 121 24.08 -9.65 -11.14
CA ASP A 121 25.37 -9.36 -11.78
C ASP A 121 25.26 -8.98 -13.26
N GLN A 122 24.18 -9.40 -13.95
CA GLN A 122 24.07 -9.31 -15.40
C GLN A 122 22.70 -8.80 -15.85
N ILE A 123 22.72 -7.73 -16.64
CA ILE A 123 21.56 -7.17 -17.34
C ILE A 123 21.49 -7.86 -18.72
N HIS A 124 20.67 -8.91 -18.82
CA HIS A 124 20.39 -9.62 -20.07
C HIS A 124 19.37 -8.87 -20.95
N ASP A 125 18.40 -8.19 -20.34
CA ASP A 125 17.42 -7.33 -21.01
C ASP A 125 17.27 -6.01 -20.22
N PRO A 126 17.67 -4.86 -20.79
CA PRO A 126 17.61 -3.57 -20.11
C PRO A 126 16.17 -3.07 -19.89
N ASN A 127 15.17 -3.68 -20.51
CA ASN A 127 13.76 -3.33 -20.29
C ASN A 127 13.12 -4.09 -19.14
N ARG A 128 13.83 -5.05 -18.54
CA ARG A 128 13.30 -5.98 -17.55
C ARG A 128 13.84 -5.71 -16.15
N TRP A 129 13.07 -6.06 -15.12
CA TRP A 129 13.48 -5.89 -13.73
C TRP A 129 14.76 -6.69 -13.44
N GLN A 130 15.61 -6.09 -12.63
CA GLN A 130 16.84 -6.71 -12.15
C GLN A 130 16.74 -6.82 -10.62
N PRO A 131 16.87 -8.04 -10.05
CA PRO A 131 17.04 -8.17 -8.61
C PRO A 131 18.38 -7.56 -8.19
N LEU A 132 18.40 -6.80 -7.10
CA LEU A 132 19.63 -6.18 -6.59
C LEU A 132 20.25 -7.01 -5.46
N ARG A 133 21.56 -6.81 -5.20
CA ARG A 133 22.20 -7.19 -3.93
C ARG A 133 22.10 -6.04 -2.95
N VAL A 134 21.50 -6.30 -1.79
CA VAL A 134 21.23 -5.30 -0.76
C VAL A 134 22.02 -5.65 0.49
N ALA A 135 22.66 -4.66 1.12
CA ALA A 135 23.35 -4.88 2.38
C ALA A 135 22.35 -5.34 3.46
N ASP A 136 22.70 -6.40 4.20
CA ASP A 136 21.84 -6.97 5.25
C ASP A 136 21.94 -6.25 6.60
N GLY A 137 22.80 -5.23 6.71
CA GLY A 137 23.07 -4.52 7.97
C GLY A 137 23.98 -5.28 8.95
N HIS A 138 24.44 -6.47 8.58
CA HIS A 138 25.28 -7.37 9.38
C HIS A 138 26.61 -7.71 8.71
N GLY A 139 26.97 -6.98 7.65
CA GLY A 139 28.21 -7.15 6.90
C GLY A 139 28.11 -8.12 5.71
N GLY A 140 26.90 -8.61 5.40
CA GLY A 140 26.59 -9.43 4.25
C GLY A 140 25.62 -8.76 3.27
N PHE A 141 25.08 -9.57 2.36
CA PHE A 141 24.12 -9.13 1.36
C PHE A 141 22.97 -10.13 1.21
N VAL A 142 21.79 -9.62 0.89
CA VAL A 142 20.62 -10.39 0.44
C VAL A 142 20.37 -10.09 -1.03
N GLU A 143 20.16 -11.14 -1.82
CA GLU A 143 19.67 -11.01 -3.18
C GLU A 143 18.15 -10.86 -3.18
N GLN A 144 17.66 -9.84 -3.89
CA GLN A 144 16.23 -9.59 -3.96
C GLN A 144 15.49 -10.70 -4.69
N THR A 145 14.36 -11.09 -4.13
CA THR A 145 13.34 -11.89 -4.80
C THR A 145 12.08 -11.04 -4.96
N PHE A 146 11.34 -11.22 -6.04
CA PHE A 146 10.13 -10.44 -6.27
C PHE A 146 9.11 -10.75 -5.17
N ILE A 147 8.70 -9.74 -4.40
CA ILE A 147 7.72 -9.93 -3.33
C ILE A 147 6.32 -10.22 -3.92
N ALA A 148 5.76 -11.37 -3.54
CA ALA A 148 4.41 -11.81 -3.88
C ALA A 148 4.06 -11.63 -5.38
N PRO A 149 4.82 -12.23 -6.31
CA PRO A 149 4.64 -12.03 -7.75
C PRO A 149 3.32 -12.64 -8.27
N HIS A 150 2.59 -13.37 -7.43
CA HIS A 150 1.25 -13.88 -7.70
C HIS A 150 0.13 -12.92 -7.32
N TRP A 151 0.42 -11.80 -6.63
CA TRP A 151 -0.59 -10.96 -5.99
C TRP A 151 -1.64 -10.37 -6.94
N GLY A 152 -1.30 -10.21 -8.22
CA GLY A 152 -2.27 -9.82 -9.26
C GLY A 152 -3.36 -10.86 -9.56
N LEU A 153 -3.24 -12.07 -9.02
CA LEU A 153 -4.20 -13.18 -9.15
C LEU A 153 -5.15 -13.29 -7.95
N VAL A 154 -4.97 -12.48 -6.91
CA VAL A 154 -5.81 -12.49 -5.72
C VAL A 154 -7.24 -12.08 -6.07
N THR A 155 -8.23 -12.73 -5.46
CA THR A 155 -9.65 -12.47 -5.70
C THR A 155 -10.03 -11.07 -5.18
N PRO A 156 -10.41 -10.13 -6.08
CA PRO A 156 -10.64 -8.74 -5.74
C PRO A 156 -11.97 -8.53 -5.00
N PHE A 157 -12.16 -7.31 -4.50
CA PHE A 157 -13.43 -6.84 -3.95
C PHE A 157 -14.38 -6.36 -5.06
N ALA A 158 -13.98 -5.38 -5.86
CA ALA A 158 -14.83 -4.72 -6.85
C ALA A 158 -14.35 -4.89 -8.30
N LEU A 159 -13.13 -5.38 -8.52
CA LEU A 159 -12.63 -5.54 -9.90
C LEU A 159 -13.39 -6.63 -10.65
N GLN A 160 -13.78 -6.37 -11.89
CA GLN A 160 -14.50 -7.33 -12.74
C GLN A 160 -13.57 -8.32 -13.46
N SER A 161 -12.31 -7.92 -13.68
CA SER A 161 -11.28 -8.79 -14.21
C SER A 161 -9.89 -8.34 -13.72
N PRO A 162 -8.90 -9.25 -13.67
CA PRO A 162 -7.54 -8.91 -13.22
C PRO A 162 -6.85 -7.83 -14.07
N HIS A 163 -7.22 -7.71 -15.35
CA HIS A 163 -6.57 -6.83 -16.32
C HIS A 163 -7.37 -5.59 -16.69
N GLN A 164 -8.53 -5.33 -16.06
CA GLN A 164 -9.42 -4.22 -16.48
C GLN A 164 -8.77 -2.82 -16.43
N PHE A 165 -7.74 -2.65 -15.60
CA PHE A 165 -6.97 -1.41 -15.49
C PHE A 165 -5.53 -1.55 -16.01
N GLN A 166 -5.21 -2.63 -16.70
CA GLN A 166 -3.89 -2.81 -17.28
C GLN A 166 -3.64 -1.77 -18.40
N PRO A 167 -2.50 -1.06 -18.39
CA PRO A 167 -2.03 -0.24 -19.50
C PRO A 167 -1.90 -1.01 -20.83
N ASP A 168 -2.13 -0.32 -21.95
CA ASP A 168 -1.72 -0.81 -23.27
C ASP A 168 -0.19 -0.94 -23.32
N ASP A 169 0.30 -2.02 -23.93
CA ASP A 169 1.72 -2.32 -24.05
C ASP A 169 2.53 -1.23 -24.77
N ASN A 170 1.90 -0.46 -25.65
CA ASN A 170 2.53 0.65 -26.39
C ASN A 170 2.74 1.90 -25.52
N HIS A 171 2.13 1.95 -24.33
CA HIS A 171 2.26 3.09 -23.43
C HIS A 171 3.61 3.07 -22.68
N VAL A 172 4.13 1.88 -22.39
CA VAL A 172 5.38 1.71 -21.64
C VAL A 172 6.57 2.06 -22.53
N GLN A 173 7.35 3.05 -22.11
CA GLN A 173 8.58 3.44 -22.79
C GLN A 173 9.63 2.34 -22.60
N ARG A 174 10.21 1.82 -23.68
CA ARG A 174 11.25 0.78 -23.63
C ARG A 174 12.46 1.23 -24.44
N HIS A 175 13.67 0.86 -24.02
CA HIS A 175 14.88 1.07 -24.81
C HIS A 175 14.76 0.39 -26.19
N PRO A 176 15.15 1.05 -27.29
CA PRO A 176 15.86 2.35 -27.37
C PRO A 176 14.96 3.57 -27.59
N ALA A 177 13.65 3.51 -27.29
CA ALA A 177 12.76 4.65 -27.47
C ALA A 177 13.22 5.86 -26.64
N LYS A 178 13.12 7.06 -27.22
CA LYS A 178 13.55 8.31 -26.56
C LYS A 178 12.94 8.54 -25.19
N GLY A 179 11.71 8.04 -24.95
CA GLY A 179 11.04 8.19 -23.66
C GLY A 179 11.67 7.39 -22.53
N TYR A 180 12.38 6.29 -22.83
CA TYR A 180 13.11 5.51 -21.85
C TYR A 180 14.30 6.32 -21.30
N GLU A 181 15.14 6.83 -22.19
CA GLU A 181 16.32 7.64 -21.83
C GLU A 181 15.92 8.98 -21.18
N ARG A 182 14.87 9.63 -21.69
CA ARG A 182 14.34 10.89 -21.12
C ARG A 182 13.98 10.72 -19.65
N GLN A 183 13.30 9.63 -19.28
CA GLN A 183 12.88 9.39 -17.90
C GLN A 183 14.06 9.06 -16.98
N ALA A 184 15.07 8.33 -17.47
CA ALA A 184 16.32 8.11 -16.72
C ALA A 184 17.07 9.43 -16.46
N LYS A 185 17.14 10.32 -17.46
CA LYS A 185 17.71 11.67 -17.28
C LYS A 185 16.94 12.51 -16.27
N ALA A 186 15.60 12.47 -16.30
CA ALA A 186 14.78 13.18 -15.33
C ALA A 186 15.03 12.70 -13.88
N VAL A 187 15.27 11.40 -13.66
CA VAL A 187 15.65 10.88 -12.33
C VAL A 187 17.00 11.42 -11.86
N LEU A 188 18.01 11.48 -12.75
CA LEU A 188 19.29 12.10 -12.44
C LEU A 188 19.14 13.60 -12.14
N GLU A 189 18.26 14.30 -12.86
CA GLU A 189 17.96 15.71 -12.61
C GLU A 189 17.35 15.94 -11.22
N TYR A 190 16.41 15.10 -10.76
CA TYR A 190 15.94 15.17 -9.37
C TYR A 190 17.07 14.91 -8.39
N SER A 191 17.83 13.82 -8.60
CA SER A 191 18.95 13.45 -7.73
C SER A 191 19.97 14.58 -7.58
N ALA A 192 20.29 15.30 -8.66
CA ALA A 192 21.22 16.41 -8.66
C ALA A 192 20.73 17.67 -7.92
N ASN A 193 19.42 17.81 -7.72
CA ASN A 193 18.80 19.02 -7.20
C ASN A 193 17.99 18.78 -5.90
N LEU A 194 18.19 17.65 -5.22
CA LEU A 194 17.51 17.33 -3.97
C LEU A 194 17.74 18.42 -2.90
N SER A 195 16.67 19.11 -2.54
CA SER A 195 16.62 19.98 -1.36
C SER A 195 16.31 19.17 -0.10
N ASP A 196 16.49 19.78 1.08
CA ASP A 196 16.04 19.18 2.35
C ASP A 196 14.55 18.84 2.32
N ARG A 197 13.73 19.68 1.68
CA ARG A 197 12.29 19.40 1.52
C ARG A 197 12.06 18.15 0.67
N ASP A 198 12.75 17.99 -0.46
CA ASP A 198 12.58 16.84 -1.34
C ASP A 198 13.00 15.53 -0.66
N LYS A 199 14.08 15.60 0.13
CA LYS A 199 14.57 14.48 0.95
C LYS A 199 13.58 14.10 2.05
N VAL A 200 13.05 15.08 2.78
CA VAL A 200 12.02 14.84 3.81
C VAL A 200 10.75 14.28 3.18
N ILE A 201 10.32 14.77 2.01
CA ILE A 201 9.20 14.20 1.25
C ILE A 201 9.49 12.74 0.87
N ALA A 202 10.68 12.44 0.35
CA ALA A 202 11.08 11.07 -0.02
C ALA A 202 11.05 10.13 1.19
N GLU A 203 11.50 10.58 2.36
CA GLU A 203 11.55 9.79 3.59
C GLU A 203 10.19 9.63 4.27
N TYR A 204 9.38 10.69 4.33
CA TYR A 204 8.05 10.66 4.94
C TYR A 204 7.17 9.63 4.24
N TRP A 205 7.17 9.64 2.91
CA TRP A 205 6.40 8.71 2.09
C TRP A 205 7.14 7.39 1.83
N ALA A 206 8.31 7.15 2.42
CA ALA A 206 9.05 5.90 2.21
C ALA A 206 8.36 4.69 2.84
N ASP A 207 7.66 4.90 3.96
CA ASP A 207 6.95 3.89 4.76
C ASP A 207 7.75 2.57 4.87
N GLY A 208 8.84 2.59 5.63
CA GLY A 208 9.81 1.49 5.73
C GLY A 208 9.24 0.17 6.30
N PRO A 209 10.03 -0.93 6.32
CA PRO A 209 9.55 -2.28 6.66
C PRO A 209 8.92 -2.45 8.05
N SER A 210 9.25 -1.56 8.99
CA SER A 210 8.68 -1.54 10.35
C SER A 210 7.55 -0.49 10.51
N SER A 211 6.95 -0.05 9.41
CA SER A 211 5.81 0.86 9.39
C SER A 211 4.55 0.16 8.90
N GLU A 212 3.46 0.89 8.90
CA GLU A 212 2.15 0.56 8.33
C GLU A 212 2.17 0.34 6.80
N LEU A 213 3.31 0.61 6.13
CA LEU A 213 3.48 0.59 4.68
C LEU A 213 2.52 1.59 4.00
N PRO A 214 2.64 1.85 2.69
CA PRO A 214 1.80 2.85 2.04
C PRO A 214 0.29 2.57 2.16
N PRO A 215 -0.20 1.31 2.08
CA PRO A 215 -1.61 1.02 2.35
C PRO A 215 -2.08 1.48 3.74
N GLY A 216 -1.29 1.24 4.78
CA GLY A 216 -1.65 1.57 6.15
C GLY A 216 -1.52 3.05 6.47
N HIS A 217 -0.64 3.78 5.79
CA HIS A 217 -0.52 5.24 5.92
C HIS A 217 -1.87 5.93 5.65
N TRP A 218 -2.59 5.50 4.61
CA TRP A 218 -3.94 6.02 4.31
C TRP A 218 -5.00 5.64 5.34
N CYS A 219 -4.79 4.55 6.09
CA CYS A 219 -5.61 4.23 7.25
C CYS A 219 -5.35 5.21 8.41
N LEU A 220 -4.11 5.66 8.62
CA LEU A 220 -3.80 6.72 9.60
C LEU A 220 -4.47 8.05 9.22
N PHE A 221 -4.49 8.39 7.93
CA PHE A 221 -5.23 9.57 7.45
C PHE A 221 -6.73 9.44 7.67
N ALA A 222 -7.31 8.25 7.49
CA ALA A 222 -8.70 7.99 7.82
C ALA A 222 -8.98 8.14 9.33
N GLN A 223 -8.06 7.72 10.21
CA GLN A 223 -8.17 7.97 11.65
C GLN A 223 -8.13 9.46 11.97
N TYR A 224 -7.23 10.21 11.32
CA TYR A 224 -7.20 11.67 11.45
C TYR A 224 -8.53 12.30 11.02
N VAL A 225 -9.09 11.89 9.87
CA VAL A 225 -10.39 12.37 9.38
C VAL A 225 -11.51 12.02 10.34
N SER A 226 -11.55 10.79 10.86
CA SER A 226 -12.50 10.36 11.89
C SER A 226 -12.47 11.27 13.11
N ALA A 227 -11.28 11.58 13.62
CA ALA A 227 -11.11 12.47 14.77
C ALA A 227 -11.50 13.93 14.44
N ARG A 228 -11.08 14.44 13.28
CA ARG A 228 -11.38 15.80 12.80
C ARG A 228 -12.88 16.02 12.68
N ASP A 229 -13.58 15.06 12.07
CA ASP A 229 -15.00 15.16 11.71
C ASP A 229 -15.94 14.53 12.75
N ARG A 230 -15.37 13.99 13.84
CA ARG A 230 -16.09 13.37 14.97
C ARG A 230 -17.01 12.24 14.53
N HIS A 231 -16.46 11.31 13.77
CA HIS A 231 -17.20 10.15 13.30
C HIS A 231 -17.76 9.30 14.45
N THR A 232 -18.92 8.70 14.21
CA THR A 232 -19.45 7.60 15.04
C THR A 232 -18.83 6.27 14.60
N LEU A 233 -19.07 5.21 15.37
CA LEU A 233 -18.68 3.85 14.99
C LEU A 233 -19.23 3.45 13.61
N ASP A 234 -20.49 3.78 13.31
CA ASP A 234 -21.09 3.50 11.99
C ASP A 234 -20.36 4.23 10.85
N ALA A 235 -19.98 5.48 11.07
CA ALA A 235 -19.24 6.26 10.06
C ALA A 235 -17.85 5.66 9.83
N ASP A 236 -17.13 5.28 10.89
CA ASP A 236 -15.82 4.66 10.76
C ASP A 236 -15.86 3.30 10.10
N ILE A 237 -16.83 2.44 10.45
CA ILE A 237 -16.98 1.15 9.78
C ILE A 237 -17.20 1.32 8.28
N LYS A 238 -18.03 2.28 7.86
CA LYS A 238 -18.28 2.57 6.44
C LYS A 238 -17.04 3.14 5.77
N LEU A 239 -16.33 4.07 6.42
CA LEU A 239 -15.11 4.67 5.90
C LEU A 239 -14.03 3.61 5.66
N PHE A 240 -13.67 2.85 6.70
CA PHE A 240 -12.63 1.84 6.60
C PHE A 240 -13.03 0.70 5.66
N PHE A 241 -14.31 0.33 5.58
CA PHE A 241 -14.80 -0.64 4.61
C PHE A 241 -14.56 -0.18 3.17
N ALA A 242 -14.96 1.03 2.81
CA ALA A 242 -14.72 1.56 1.46
C ALA A 242 -13.23 1.75 1.17
N LEU A 243 -12.48 2.29 2.13
CA LEU A 243 -11.07 2.65 1.97
C LEU A 243 -10.19 1.42 1.78
N THR A 244 -10.26 0.47 2.71
CA THR A 244 -9.36 -0.69 2.72
C THR A 244 -9.63 -1.61 1.54
N ASN A 245 -10.89 -1.75 1.11
CA ASN A 245 -11.21 -2.52 -0.09
C ASN A 245 -10.70 -1.84 -1.37
N ALA A 246 -10.78 -0.50 -1.48
CA ALA A 246 -10.22 0.21 -2.63
C ALA A 246 -8.69 0.09 -2.70
N ILE A 247 -8.00 0.20 -1.55
CA ILE A 247 -6.55 0.03 -1.47
C ILE A 247 -6.15 -1.43 -1.75
N PHE A 248 -6.95 -2.40 -1.28
CA PHE A 248 -6.75 -3.81 -1.60
C PHE A 248 -6.86 -4.08 -3.11
N ASP A 249 -7.92 -3.59 -3.76
CA ASP A 249 -8.06 -3.69 -5.21
C ASP A 249 -6.93 -2.96 -5.97
N ALA A 250 -6.46 -1.81 -5.44
CA ALA A 250 -5.29 -1.12 -5.97
C ALA A 250 -4.03 -2.00 -5.93
N SER A 251 -3.86 -2.82 -4.89
CA SER A 251 -2.71 -3.73 -4.77
C SER A 251 -2.73 -4.80 -5.85
N ILE A 252 -3.90 -5.37 -6.12
CA ILE A 252 -4.09 -6.42 -7.12
C ILE A 252 -3.76 -5.86 -8.52
N VAL A 253 -4.33 -4.70 -8.87
CA VAL A 253 -4.02 -4.02 -10.14
C VAL A 253 -2.53 -3.69 -10.24
N CYS A 254 -1.95 -3.10 -9.20
CA CYS A 254 -0.56 -2.67 -9.22
C CYS A 254 0.39 -3.86 -9.42
N TRP A 255 0.22 -4.95 -8.68
CA TRP A 255 1.05 -6.14 -8.82
C TRP A 255 0.83 -6.87 -10.14
N GLY A 256 -0.42 -6.96 -10.62
CA GLY A 256 -0.72 -7.51 -11.94
C GLY A 256 0.02 -6.78 -13.06
N VAL A 257 0.00 -5.44 -13.02
CA VAL A 257 0.73 -4.59 -13.98
C VAL A 257 2.24 -4.75 -13.85
N LYS A 258 2.77 -4.74 -12.62
CA LYS A 258 4.20 -4.96 -12.36
C LYS A 258 4.68 -6.30 -12.91
N ARG A 259 3.87 -7.35 -12.79
CA ARG A 259 4.20 -8.69 -13.28
C ARG A 259 4.09 -8.83 -14.78
N HIS A 260 3.08 -8.21 -15.39
CA HIS A 260 2.90 -8.21 -16.83
C HIS A 260 4.08 -7.54 -17.55
N PHE A 261 4.45 -6.34 -17.10
CA PHE A 261 5.53 -5.59 -17.75
C PHE A 261 6.92 -5.97 -17.28
N ASP A 262 7.03 -6.46 -16.05
CA ASP A 262 8.29 -6.82 -15.39
C ASP A 262 9.37 -5.75 -15.64
N TYR A 263 8.97 -4.49 -15.48
CA TYR A 263 9.70 -3.33 -16.00
C TYR A 263 10.89 -2.94 -15.10
N VAL A 264 11.96 -2.49 -15.76
CA VAL A 264 13.24 -2.10 -15.16
C VAL A 264 13.12 -0.93 -14.17
N ARG A 265 13.95 -0.94 -13.13
CA ARG A 265 14.07 0.16 -12.14
C ARG A 265 15.05 1.25 -12.61
N PRO A 266 14.93 2.50 -12.12
CA PRO A 266 15.83 3.57 -12.52
C PRO A 266 17.32 3.28 -12.31
N VAL A 267 17.69 2.64 -11.20
CA VAL A 267 19.10 2.26 -10.93
C VAL A 267 19.69 1.40 -12.04
N THR A 268 19.01 0.33 -12.44
CA THR A 268 19.44 -0.54 -13.54
C THR A 268 19.47 0.21 -14.87
N ALA A 269 18.45 1.02 -15.16
CA ALA A 269 18.37 1.78 -16.41
C ALA A 269 19.50 2.81 -16.52
N ILE A 270 19.81 3.53 -15.43
CA ILE A 270 20.88 4.53 -15.36
C ILE A 270 22.24 3.85 -15.48
N HIS A 271 22.47 2.76 -14.74
CA HIS A 271 23.70 1.98 -14.82
C HIS A 271 23.94 1.44 -16.23
N TYR A 272 22.88 1.04 -16.94
CA TYR A 272 22.96 0.58 -18.32
C TYR A 272 23.26 1.73 -19.31
N LEU A 273 22.47 2.80 -19.26
CA LEU A 273 22.55 3.91 -20.23
C LEU A 273 23.82 4.76 -20.09
N PHE A 274 24.29 4.95 -18.86
CA PHE A 274 25.38 5.87 -18.52
C PHE A 274 26.65 5.14 -18.07
N ARG A 275 26.76 3.83 -18.33
CA ARG A 275 28.00 3.07 -18.06
C ARG A 275 29.19 3.73 -18.74
N GLY A 276 30.25 3.99 -17.97
CA GLY A 276 31.48 4.62 -18.45
C GLY A 276 31.33 6.12 -18.74
N GLN A 277 30.20 6.73 -18.38
CA GLN A 277 29.93 8.16 -18.52
C GLN A 277 29.83 8.82 -17.14
N GLN A 278 30.14 10.11 -17.09
CA GLN A 278 29.96 10.93 -15.89
C GLN A 278 28.55 11.53 -15.86
N VAL A 279 27.90 11.51 -14.70
CA VAL A 279 26.59 12.13 -14.45
C VAL A 279 26.68 13.05 -13.24
N LYS A 280 25.85 14.09 -13.19
CA LYS A 280 25.70 14.95 -12.02
C LYS A 280 24.51 14.44 -11.20
N ALA A 281 24.72 14.11 -9.93
CA ALA A 281 23.70 13.51 -9.06
C ALA A 281 24.07 13.62 -7.57
N TRP A 282 23.15 13.28 -6.67
CA TRP A 282 23.47 13.05 -5.26
C TRP A 282 24.48 11.91 -5.13
N ALA A 283 25.59 12.18 -4.45
CA ALA A 283 26.74 11.28 -4.38
C ALA A 283 26.72 10.34 -3.17
N GLY A 284 25.69 10.42 -2.32
CA GLY A 284 25.57 9.65 -1.08
C GLY A 284 25.48 10.53 0.17
N PRO A 285 25.28 9.91 1.35
CA PRO A 285 25.00 10.62 2.58
C PRO A 285 26.08 11.65 2.94
N GLY A 286 25.68 12.91 3.10
CA GLY A 286 26.54 14.03 3.48
C GLY A 286 27.49 14.51 2.37
N LEU A 287 27.42 13.93 1.17
CA LEU A 287 28.31 14.26 0.06
C LEU A 287 27.72 15.30 -0.90
N GLY A 288 26.41 15.54 -0.80
CA GLY A 288 25.69 16.47 -1.67
C GLY A 288 25.73 16.06 -3.15
N THR A 289 25.56 17.03 -4.04
CA THR A 289 25.60 16.80 -5.49
C THR A 289 27.04 16.83 -6.01
N GLN A 290 27.46 15.76 -6.70
CA GLN A 290 28.78 15.68 -7.34
C GLN A 290 28.67 15.15 -8.76
N THR A 291 29.81 15.15 -9.47
CA THR A 291 29.96 14.44 -10.74
C THR A 291 30.54 13.06 -10.46
N ILE A 292 29.75 12.02 -10.70
CA ILE A 292 30.07 10.61 -10.41
C ILE A 292 29.93 9.77 -11.69
N ARG A 293 30.43 8.53 -11.69
CA ARG A 293 30.18 7.61 -12.81
C ARG A 293 28.71 7.18 -12.79
N GLY A 294 28.10 7.02 -13.96
CA GLY A 294 26.70 6.61 -14.09
C GLY A 294 26.41 5.26 -13.43
N GLU A 295 27.35 4.33 -13.54
CA GLU A 295 27.31 3.01 -12.89
C GLU A 295 27.52 3.04 -11.36
N ASP A 296 28.01 4.15 -10.81
CA ASP A 296 28.17 4.34 -9.36
C ASP A 296 26.97 5.07 -8.73
N TRP A 297 26.02 5.54 -9.55
CA TRP A 297 24.84 6.26 -9.05
C TRP A 297 23.95 5.36 -8.18
N GLN A 298 23.42 5.93 -7.11
CA GLN A 298 22.48 5.29 -6.22
C GLN A 298 21.26 6.19 -5.93
N PRO A 299 20.06 5.60 -5.73
CA PRO A 299 18.87 6.34 -5.32
C PRO A 299 19.04 6.92 -3.90
N TYR A 300 18.30 7.99 -3.59
CA TYR A 300 18.27 8.56 -2.23
C TYR A 300 17.46 7.65 -1.31
N GLN A 301 18.15 6.72 -0.64
CA GLN A 301 17.58 5.71 0.25
C GLN A 301 18.57 5.35 1.36
N ALA A 302 18.06 4.82 2.48
CA ALA A 302 18.91 4.26 3.51
C ALA A 302 19.59 2.98 2.99
N ALA A 303 20.84 2.76 3.38
CA ALA A 303 21.67 1.66 2.87
C ALA A 303 21.06 0.25 3.09
N THR A 304 20.20 0.09 4.09
CA THR A 304 19.52 -1.18 4.44
C THR A 304 18.07 -1.25 3.95
N VAL A 305 17.50 -0.14 3.47
CA VAL A 305 16.12 -0.03 2.98
C VAL A 305 16.18 0.54 1.55
N VAL A 306 16.83 -0.22 0.66
CA VAL A 306 17.09 0.20 -0.74
C VAL A 306 15.89 -0.07 -1.65
N THR A 307 16.09 0.04 -2.97
CA THR A 307 15.05 -0.04 -4.00
C THR A 307 14.16 -1.26 -3.79
N PRO A 308 12.83 -1.12 -3.70
CA PRO A 308 11.96 -2.23 -3.32
C PRO A 308 12.07 -3.44 -4.28
N PRO A 309 12.01 -4.68 -3.77
CA PRO A 309 12.31 -5.90 -4.53
C PRO A 309 11.11 -6.36 -5.37
N PHE A 310 10.77 -5.55 -6.37
CA PHE A 310 9.74 -5.81 -7.37
C PHE A 310 9.89 -4.84 -8.54
N ALA A 311 9.30 -5.20 -9.70
CA ALA A 311 9.33 -4.40 -10.92
C ALA A 311 8.78 -2.97 -10.73
N GLU A 312 9.20 -2.05 -11.61
CA GLU A 312 8.97 -0.61 -11.47
C GLU A 312 7.52 -0.21 -11.81
N TYR A 313 7.05 -0.53 -13.00
CA TYR A 313 5.82 0.04 -13.56
C TYR A 313 4.59 -0.80 -13.21
N ILE A 314 3.52 -0.25 -12.62
CA ILE A 314 3.30 1.12 -12.11
C ILE A 314 3.73 1.25 -10.64
N SER A 315 3.88 2.48 -10.14
CA SER A 315 4.22 2.75 -8.74
C SER A 315 3.12 2.33 -7.79
N GLY A 316 3.47 1.50 -6.78
CA GLY A 316 2.55 1.08 -5.73
C GLY A 316 2.08 2.26 -4.88
N HIS A 317 3.00 3.08 -4.39
CA HIS A 317 2.68 4.28 -3.59
C HIS A 317 1.72 5.19 -4.34
N SER A 318 2.00 5.49 -5.61
CA SER A 318 1.15 6.35 -6.42
C SER A 318 -0.26 5.76 -6.61
N THR A 319 -0.36 4.44 -6.78
CA THR A 319 -1.65 3.75 -6.98
C THR A 319 -2.46 3.70 -5.69
N PHE A 320 -1.83 3.32 -4.57
CA PHE A 320 -2.46 3.27 -3.24
C PHE A 320 -2.92 4.65 -2.79
N SER A 321 -2.05 5.64 -2.91
CA SER A 321 -2.34 7.00 -2.46
C SER A 321 -3.47 7.64 -3.23
N ALA A 322 -3.48 7.47 -4.55
CA ALA A 322 -4.57 7.97 -5.36
C ALA A 322 -5.90 7.25 -5.11
N ALA A 323 -5.87 5.96 -4.77
CA ALA A 323 -7.08 5.23 -4.38
C ALA A 323 -7.60 5.70 -3.01
N GLY A 324 -6.71 5.82 -2.02
CA GLY A 324 -7.04 6.28 -0.68
C GLY A 324 -7.61 7.70 -0.66
N ALA A 325 -6.95 8.63 -1.34
CA ALA A 325 -7.42 10.02 -1.47
C ALA A 325 -8.80 10.09 -2.14
N GLU A 326 -9.04 9.31 -3.20
CA GLU A 326 -10.33 9.32 -3.89
C GLU A 326 -11.46 8.79 -3.00
N ILE A 327 -11.22 7.77 -2.17
CA ILE A 327 -12.21 7.31 -1.19
C ILE A 327 -12.47 8.37 -0.12
N LEU A 328 -11.42 8.97 0.46
CA LEU A 328 -11.57 10.00 1.48
C LEU A 328 -12.36 11.19 0.91
N ARG A 329 -12.02 11.64 -0.30
CA ARG A 329 -12.72 12.72 -1.00
C ARG A 329 -14.22 12.44 -1.19
N ARG A 330 -14.56 11.20 -1.55
CA ARG A 330 -15.96 10.77 -1.74
C ARG A 330 -16.69 10.64 -0.41
N PHE A 331 -16.01 10.15 0.61
CA PHE A 331 -16.60 9.94 1.94
C PHE A 331 -16.92 11.26 2.63
N THR A 332 -16.02 12.25 2.52
CA THR A 332 -16.20 13.57 3.12
C THR A 332 -16.93 14.57 2.22
N ASP A 333 -17.39 14.14 1.04
CA ASP A 333 -17.99 14.99 0.00
C ASP A 333 -17.16 16.25 -0.32
N GLY A 334 -15.84 16.09 -0.38
CA GLY A 334 -14.92 17.20 -0.53
C GLY A 334 -13.46 16.78 -0.38
N ASP A 335 -12.54 17.59 -0.91
CA ASP A 335 -11.11 17.24 -0.96
C ASP A 335 -10.30 17.78 0.22
N HIS A 336 -10.94 18.38 1.22
CA HIS A 336 -10.24 19.00 2.34
C HIS A 336 -9.59 17.96 3.27
N PHE A 337 -8.29 18.14 3.55
CA PHE A 337 -7.53 17.28 4.45
C PHE A 337 -7.06 18.04 5.70
N GLY A 338 -6.10 18.95 5.55
CA GLY A 338 -5.60 19.80 6.64
C GLY A 338 -4.57 19.14 7.56
N ALA A 339 -4.00 17.99 7.19
CA ALA A 339 -2.93 17.37 7.98
C ALA A 339 -1.56 17.98 7.69
N SER A 340 -0.65 17.79 8.64
CA SER A 340 0.74 18.22 8.53
C SER A 340 1.66 17.28 9.28
N TYR A 341 2.92 17.26 8.89
CA TYR A 341 3.99 16.52 9.52
C TYR A 341 5.21 17.42 9.68
N THR A 342 5.82 17.45 10.86
CA THR A 342 7.08 18.18 11.09
C THR A 342 8.20 17.19 11.32
N GLN A 343 9.21 17.23 10.45
CA GLN A 343 10.48 16.53 10.64
C GLN A 343 11.44 17.44 11.42
N PRO A 344 11.89 17.06 12.62
CA PRO A 344 12.87 17.83 13.37
C PRO A 344 14.21 17.97 12.63
N ALA A 345 14.95 19.05 12.87
CA ALA A 345 16.29 19.25 12.33
C ALA A 345 17.21 18.04 12.61
N GLY A 346 17.97 17.61 11.59
CA GLY A 346 18.96 16.54 11.67
C GLY A 346 18.39 15.13 11.91
N SER A 347 17.08 14.93 11.79
CA SER A 347 16.45 13.64 12.11
C SER A 347 16.22 12.71 10.92
N SER A 348 16.75 13.03 9.73
CA SER A 348 16.76 12.15 8.56
C SER A 348 17.37 10.78 8.89
N ARG A 349 16.77 9.73 8.34
CA ARG A 349 17.26 8.34 8.41
C ARG A 349 18.36 8.07 7.37
N VAL A 350 18.44 8.87 6.31
CA VAL A 350 19.42 8.72 5.23
C VAL A 350 20.65 9.60 5.47
N GLU A 351 20.45 10.82 5.97
CA GLU A 351 21.52 11.78 6.30
C GLU A 351 21.37 12.31 7.76
N PRO A 352 21.54 11.43 8.78
CA PRO A 352 21.37 11.82 10.18
C PRO A 352 22.31 12.95 10.60
N GLY A 353 21.79 13.89 11.39
CA GLY A 353 22.50 15.09 11.85
C GLY A 353 22.66 16.19 10.80
N LEU A 354 22.23 15.96 9.55
CA LEU A 354 22.39 16.91 8.45
C LEU A 354 21.05 17.38 7.88
N VAL A 355 20.09 16.46 7.70
CA VAL A 355 18.82 16.74 7.03
C VAL A 355 17.64 16.54 7.98
N PRO A 356 16.63 17.43 7.95
CA PRO A 356 16.70 18.79 7.42
C PRO A 356 17.62 19.67 8.29
N ALA A 357 18.18 20.74 7.74
CA ALA A 357 19.05 21.66 8.50
C ALA A 357 18.29 22.43 9.59
N GLU A 358 16.98 22.59 9.42
CA GLU A 358 16.04 23.20 10.36
C GLU A 358 14.74 22.38 10.41
N ASP A 359 13.92 22.58 11.44
CA ASP A 359 12.62 21.90 11.54
C ASP A 359 11.79 22.18 10.28
N LEU A 360 11.35 21.13 9.59
CA LEU A 360 10.68 21.22 8.31
C LEU A 360 9.27 20.64 8.39
N THR A 361 8.28 21.46 8.06
CA THR A 361 6.87 21.05 8.04
C THR A 361 6.37 20.78 6.62
N LEU A 362 5.86 19.57 6.40
CA LEU A 362 4.99 19.20 5.29
C LEU A 362 3.54 19.47 5.68
N ARG A 363 2.74 20.00 4.76
CA ARG A 363 1.34 20.33 4.99
C ARG A 363 0.54 20.06 3.72
N TRP A 364 -0.63 19.48 3.89
CA TRP A 364 -1.54 19.16 2.80
C TRP A 364 -2.92 19.71 3.12
N ASP A 365 -3.36 20.71 2.37
CA ASP A 365 -4.69 21.27 2.54
C ASP A 365 -5.74 20.34 1.90
N THR A 366 -5.33 19.51 0.93
CA THR A 366 -6.20 18.51 0.28
C THR A 366 -5.67 17.08 0.28
N PHE A 367 -6.57 16.09 0.13
CA PHE A 367 -6.18 14.69 -0.04
C PHE A 367 -5.45 14.48 -1.37
N SER A 368 -5.88 15.18 -2.43
CA SER A 368 -5.21 15.17 -3.73
C SER A 368 -3.76 15.63 -3.64
N GLU A 369 -3.46 16.70 -2.90
CA GLU A 369 -2.09 17.17 -2.67
C GLU A 369 -1.25 16.12 -1.95
N ALA A 370 -1.78 15.50 -0.89
CA ALA A 370 -1.08 14.44 -0.18
C ALA A 370 -0.79 13.23 -1.10
N ALA A 371 -1.76 12.80 -1.89
CA ALA A 371 -1.55 11.71 -2.85
C ALA A 371 -0.57 12.08 -3.97
N ASP A 372 -0.58 13.34 -4.41
CA ASP A 372 0.33 13.80 -5.45
C ASP A 372 1.77 13.98 -4.92
N GLU A 373 1.93 14.38 -3.65
CA GLU A 373 3.23 14.42 -2.97
C GLU A 373 3.77 13.00 -2.72
N ALA A 374 2.91 12.06 -2.35
CA ALA A 374 3.27 10.64 -2.21
C ALA A 374 3.82 10.05 -3.51
N GLY A 375 3.25 10.41 -4.66
CA GLY A 375 3.74 9.95 -5.96
C GLY A 375 5.10 10.56 -6.34
N ILE A 376 5.25 11.89 -6.22
CA ILE A 376 6.48 12.59 -6.63
C ILE A 376 7.65 12.24 -5.70
N SER A 377 7.36 11.90 -4.44
CA SER A 377 8.35 11.40 -3.47
C SER A 377 9.16 10.22 -4.03
N ARG A 378 8.57 9.39 -4.89
CA ARG A 378 9.24 8.21 -5.46
C ARG A 378 10.26 8.56 -6.53
N ARG A 379 10.08 9.73 -7.16
CA ARG A 379 11.02 10.31 -8.12
C ARG A 379 12.14 11.06 -7.39
N TYR A 380 11.84 11.75 -6.30
CA TYR A 380 12.86 12.30 -5.39
C TYR A 380 13.74 11.20 -4.79
N GLY A 381 13.14 10.10 -4.34
CA GLY A 381 13.86 8.90 -3.90
C GLY A 381 14.60 8.17 -5.02
N GLY A 382 14.39 8.50 -6.29
CA GLY A 382 15.09 7.91 -7.44
C GLY A 382 14.70 6.47 -7.79
N ILE A 383 13.51 6.00 -7.37
CA ILE A 383 13.12 4.58 -7.50
C ILE A 383 11.96 4.31 -8.45
N HIS A 384 11.33 5.36 -8.96
CA HIS A 384 10.28 5.30 -9.97
C HIS A 384 10.47 6.34 -11.06
N PHE A 385 10.01 6.02 -12.27
CA PHE A 385 9.94 6.96 -13.39
C PHE A 385 8.64 7.76 -13.37
N GLU A 386 8.58 8.82 -14.19
CA GLU A 386 7.40 9.67 -14.33
C GLU A 386 6.16 8.89 -14.79
N ASP A 387 6.30 8.06 -15.82
CA ASP A 387 5.19 7.27 -16.33
C ASP A 387 4.68 6.31 -15.24
N GLY A 388 5.57 5.61 -14.54
CA GLY A 388 5.21 4.70 -13.45
C GLY A 388 4.44 5.38 -12.32
N ASP A 389 4.81 6.61 -11.97
CA ASP A 389 4.09 7.43 -11.01
C ASP A 389 2.71 7.88 -11.53
N LEU A 390 2.68 8.62 -12.64
CA LEU A 390 1.45 9.24 -13.15
C LEU A 390 0.41 8.21 -13.60
N ASP A 391 0.83 7.09 -14.19
CA ASP A 391 -0.04 5.97 -14.54
C ASP A 391 -0.60 5.26 -13.32
N GLY A 392 0.20 5.16 -12.24
CA GLY A 392 -0.22 4.66 -10.95
C GLY A 392 -1.36 5.48 -10.38
N ARG A 393 -1.16 6.81 -10.29
CA ARG A 393 -2.19 7.73 -9.76
C ARG A 393 -3.48 7.65 -10.55
N ARG A 394 -3.41 7.71 -11.89
CA ARG A 394 -4.61 7.64 -12.75
C ARG A 394 -5.42 6.37 -12.52
N ARG A 395 -4.76 5.23 -12.31
CA ARG A 395 -5.44 3.94 -12.06
C ARG A 395 -6.02 3.86 -10.66
N GLY A 396 -5.26 4.30 -9.65
CA GLY A 396 -5.74 4.38 -8.27
C GLY A 396 -7.05 5.16 -8.15
N ARG A 397 -7.13 6.35 -8.75
CA ARG A 397 -8.39 7.14 -8.76
C ARG A 397 -9.53 6.40 -9.44
N ARG A 398 -9.29 5.76 -10.59
CA ARG A 398 -10.34 5.10 -11.37
C ARG A 398 -10.91 3.86 -10.69
N LEU A 399 -10.05 2.98 -10.16
CA LEU A 399 -10.48 1.77 -9.49
C LEU A 399 -11.21 2.09 -8.17
N ALA A 400 -10.78 3.16 -7.47
CA ALA A 400 -11.45 3.59 -6.24
C ALA A 400 -12.90 3.99 -6.47
N VAL A 401 -13.27 4.50 -7.65
CA VAL A 401 -14.67 4.75 -8.00
C VAL A 401 -15.50 3.47 -8.05
N GLN A 402 -14.94 2.39 -8.61
CA GLN A 402 -15.63 1.10 -8.66
C GLN A 402 -15.78 0.50 -7.25
N ALA A 403 -14.70 0.50 -6.47
CA ALA A 403 -14.73 0.04 -5.08
C ALA A 403 -15.70 0.85 -4.22
N TRP A 404 -15.73 2.18 -4.40
CA TRP A 404 -16.70 3.06 -3.75
C TRP A 404 -18.13 2.67 -4.08
N ASN A 405 -18.46 2.53 -5.36
CA ASN A 405 -19.83 2.21 -5.79
C ASN A 405 -20.29 0.88 -5.21
N LEU A 406 -19.46 -0.17 -5.29
CA LEU A 406 -19.80 -1.46 -4.70
C LEU A 406 -19.95 -1.38 -3.17
N ALA A 407 -19.06 -0.63 -2.49
CA ALA A 407 -19.19 -0.41 -1.05
C ALA A 407 -20.50 0.31 -0.70
N GLN A 408 -20.92 1.30 -1.49
CA GLN A 408 -22.21 1.97 -1.33
C GLN A 408 -23.38 1.01 -1.56
N ASP A 409 -23.30 0.12 -2.54
CA ASP A 409 -24.37 -0.86 -2.79
C ASP A 409 -24.54 -1.83 -1.61
N TYR A 410 -23.44 -2.28 -0.98
CA TYR A 410 -23.49 -3.02 0.28
C TYR A 410 -24.08 -2.18 1.42
N ILE A 411 -23.60 -0.94 1.62
CA ILE A 411 -24.02 -0.05 2.71
C ILE A 411 -25.51 0.28 2.63
N HIS A 412 -26.06 0.44 1.42
CA HIS A 412 -27.45 0.84 1.19
C HIS A 412 -28.36 -0.34 0.82
N GLY A 413 -27.86 -1.57 0.80
CA GLY A 413 -28.63 -2.78 0.51
C GLY A 413 -29.22 -2.84 -0.90
N ARG A 414 -28.38 -2.62 -1.92
CA ARG A 414 -28.79 -2.50 -3.34
C ARG A 414 -28.32 -3.64 -4.24
N LEU A 415 -27.77 -4.72 -3.67
CA LEU A 415 -27.19 -5.84 -4.42
C LEU A 415 -28.18 -6.93 -4.81
#